data_AF-A0A957CDQ6-F1
#
_entry.id   AF-A0A957CDQ6-F1
#
_cell.length_a   1.000
_cell.length_b   1.000
_cell.length_c   1.000
_cell.angle_alpha   90.00
_cell.angle_beta   90.00
_cell.angle_gamma   90.00
#
_symmetry.space_group_name_H-M   'P 1'
#
loop_
_entity.id
_entity.type
_entity.pdbx_description
1 polymer ?
#
loop_
_entity_poly.entity_id
_entity_poly.type
_entity_poly.pdbx_seq_one_letter_code
_entity_poly.pdbx_strand_id
1 'polypeptide(L)' 'ERFTDLAQYEEVKNYYEITPEIMAMAKKKMVVMHPLPRVGEIHDSVDADPRAAYFRQVRNGMYIRMALLAAVLGRA' A
#
# COMPACT_ATOMS: atom_id res chain seq x y z
N GLU A 1 -17.64 6.35 -3.91
CA GLU A 1 -16.40 5.90 -4.58
C GLU A 1 -16.18 6.69 -5.86
N ARG A 2 -15.04 6.52 -6.55
CA ARG A 2 -14.61 7.39 -7.67
C ARG A 2 -15.44 7.23 -8.95
N PHE A 3 -16.03 6.06 -9.18
CA PHE A 3 -16.84 5.77 -10.36
C PHE A 3 -18.32 5.92 -10.02
N THR A 4 -19.07 6.53 -10.94
CA THR A 4 -20.54 6.66 -10.84
C THR A 4 -21.26 5.45 -11.44
N ASP A 5 -20.58 4.70 -12.31
CA ASP A 5 -21.04 3.47 -12.93
C ASP A 5 -20.13 2.31 -12.52
N LEU A 6 -20.73 1.23 -12.01
CA LEU A 6 -20.01 0.04 -11.58
C LEU A 6 -19.37 -0.68 -12.77
N ALA A 7 -19.96 -0.63 -13.96
CA ALA A 7 -19.39 -1.26 -15.14
C ALA A 7 -18.05 -0.61 -15.53
N GLN A 8 -17.93 0.71 -15.43
CA GLN A 8 -16.68 1.43 -15.65
C GLN A 8 -15.60 1.04 -14.63
N TYR A 9 -15.98 0.82 -13.37
CA TYR A 9 -15.05 0.34 -12.36
C TYR A 9 -14.56 -1.08 -12.68
N GLU A 10 -15.48 -2.00 -12.98
CA GLU A 10 -15.17 -3.39 -13.28
C GLU A 10 -14.27 -3.54 -14.52
N GLU A 11 -14.43 -2.66 -15.51
CA GLU A 11 -13.59 -2.64 -16.72
C GLU A 11 -12.12 -2.36 -16.39
N VAL A 12 -11.83 -1.49 -15.43
CA VAL A 12 -10.46 -0.96 -15.23
C VAL A 12 -9.77 -1.41 -13.93
N LYS A 13 -10.51 -1.98 -12.97
CA LYS A 13 -9.98 -2.29 -11.62
C LYS A 13 -8.74 -3.19 -11.60
N ASN A 14 -8.54 -4.00 -12.64
CA ASN A 14 -7.47 -5.00 -12.76
C ASN A 14 -6.43 -4.65 -13.85
N TYR A 15 -6.46 -3.42 -14.39
CA TYR A 15 -5.48 -3.02 -15.43
C TYR A 15 -4.06 -2.92 -14.90
N TYR A 16 -3.89 -2.66 -13.60
CA TYR A 16 -2.59 -2.50 -12.97
C TYR A 16 -2.56 -3.29 -11.67
N GLU A 17 -1.93 -4.45 -11.74
CA GLU A 17 -1.77 -5.36 -10.60
C GLU A 17 -0.30 -5.56 -10.30
N ILE A 18 0.05 -5.69 -9.02
CA ILE A 18 1.38 -6.10 -8.58
C ILE A 18 1.33 -7.58 -8.25
N THR A 19 2.00 -8.38 -9.08
CA THR A 19 2.10 -9.84 -8.95
C THR A 19 3.53 -10.28 -8.59
N PRO A 20 3.73 -11.53 -8.14
CA PRO A 20 5.07 -12.09 -7.93
C PRO A 20 5.97 -12.02 -9.18
N GLU A 21 5.41 -12.17 -10.37
CA GLU A 21 6.14 -12.12 -11.64
C GLU A 21 6.68 -10.72 -11.92
N ILE A 22 5.87 -9.69 -11.69
CA ILE A 22 6.30 -8.29 -11.75
C ILE A 22 7.39 -8.03 -10.72
N MET A 23 7.22 -8.54 -9.51
CA MET A 23 8.21 -8.42 -8.44
C MET A 23 9.53 -9.13 -8.78
N ALA A 24 9.50 -10.26 -9.49
CA ALA A 24 10.71 -10.96 -9.94
C ALA A 24 11.56 -10.11 -10.90
N MET A 25 10.92 -9.29 -11.74
CA MET A 25 11.60 -8.35 -12.65
C MET A 25 12.04 -7.05 -11.95
N ALA A 26 11.47 -6.76 -10.79
CA ALA A 26 11.71 -5.51 -10.09
C ALA A 26 13.10 -5.47 -9.42
N LYS A 27 13.61 -4.26 -9.17
CA LYS A 27 14.93 -4.06 -8.55
C LYS A 27 15.02 -4.81 -7.21
N LYS A 28 16.17 -5.45 -6.94
CA LYS A 28 16.41 -6.15 -5.66
C LYS A 28 16.31 -5.20 -4.45
N LYS A 29 16.81 -3.97 -4.60
CA LYS A 29 16.77 -2.93 -3.55
C LYS A 29 15.73 -1.87 -3.90
N MET A 30 14.47 -2.18 -3.62
CA MET A 30 13.34 -1.25 -3.68
C MET A 30 12.33 -1.59 -2.59
N VAL A 31 11.29 -0.76 -2.45
CA VAL A 31 10.18 -1.01 -1.52
C VAL A 31 8.85 -0.83 -2.24
N VAL A 32 7.87 -1.66 -1.87
CA VAL A 32 6.47 -1.53 -2.31
C VAL A 32 5.64 -0.98 -1.15
N MET A 33 5.01 0.17 -1.36
CA MET A 33 4.17 0.85 -0.36
C MET A 33 2.72 0.89 -0.84
N HIS A 34 1.79 0.88 0.12
CA HIS A 34 0.35 0.92 -0.14
C HIS A 34 -0.37 1.48 1.09
N PRO A 35 -1.29 2.46 0.94
CA PRO A 35 -1.96 3.08 2.08
C PRO A 35 -2.99 2.17 2.78
N LEU A 36 -3.41 1.09 2.12
CA LEU A 36 -4.53 0.22 2.52
C LEU A 36 -5.88 0.98 2.64
N PRO A 37 -7.04 0.29 2.60
CA PRO A 37 -7.22 -1.13 2.25
C PRO A 37 -6.79 -1.40 0.81
N ARG A 38 -6.29 -2.62 0.54
CA ARG A 38 -6.09 -3.11 -0.84
C ARG A 38 -7.30 -3.93 -1.27
N VAL A 39 -7.62 -3.94 -2.56
CA VAL A 39 -8.76 -4.66 -3.14
C VAL A 39 -8.29 -5.77 -4.08
N GLY A 40 -7.46 -5.43 -5.07
CA GLY A 40 -6.95 -6.36 -6.08
C GLY A 40 -5.65 -5.89 -6.76
N GLU A 41 -5.27 -4.64 -6.53
CA GLU A 41 -4.08 -4.00 -7.09
C GLU A 41 -2.75 -4.61 -6.60
N ILE A 42 -2.74 -5.37 -5.51
CA ILE A 42 -1.57 -6.12 -5.02
C ILE A 42 -2.02 -7.51 -4.60
N HIS A 43 -1.46 -8.54 -5.24
CA HIS A 43 -1.79 -9.92 -4.94
C HIS A 43 -1.28 -10.34 -3.56
N ASP A 44 -2.06 -11.12 -2.80
CA ASP A 44 -1.69 -11.54 -1.44
C ASP A 44 -0.37 -12.34 -1.39
N SER A 45 -0.03 -13.04 -2.47
CA SER A 45 1.25 -13.73 -2.62
C SER A 45 2.48 -12.80 -2.54
N VAL A 46 2.30 -11.50 -2.79
CA VAL A 46 3.36 -10.49 -2.69
C VAL A 46 3.68 -10.15 -1.22
N ASP A 47 2.83 -10.54 -0.26
CA ASP A 47 3.07 -10.27 1.17
C ASP A 47 4.35 -10.92 1.70
N ALA A 48 4.71 -12.06 1.13
CA ALA A 48 5.93 -12.79 1.48
C ALA A 48 7.20 -12.16 0.88
N ASP A 49 7.08 -11.23 -0.08
CA ASP A 49 8.22 -10.55 -0.66
C ASP A 49 8.83 -9.58 0.37
N PRO A 50 10.14 -9.66 0.67
CA PRO A 50 10.78 -8.79 1.67
C PRO A 50 10.72 -7.30 1.32
N ARG A 51 10.41 -6.94 0.07
CA ARG A 51 10.24 -5.55 -0.40
C ARG A 51 8.85 -5.01 -0.09
N ALA A 52 7.88 -5.87 0.28
CA ALA A 52 6.55 -5.47 0.72
C ALA A 52 6.63 -4.67 2.03
N ALA A 53 6.38 -3.36 1.96
CA ALA A 53 6.54 -2.44 3.08
C ALA A 53 5.22 -1.89 3.63
N TYR A 54 4.08 -2.17 3.00
CA TYR A 54 2.78 -1.59 3.36
C TYR A 54 2.33 -1.91 4.79
N PHE A 55 2.62 -3.11 5.34
CA PHE A 55 2.34 -3.38 6.76
C PHE A 55 3.22 -2.57 7.71
N ARG A 56 4.51 -2.41 7.38
CA ARG A 56 5.42 -1.54 8.12
C ARG A 56 4.97 -0.08 8.02
N GLN A 57 4.52 0.37 6.85
CA GLN A 57 3.99 1.71 6.60
C GLN A 57 2.77 2.00 7.49
N VAL A 58 1.80 1.10 7.56
CA VAL A 58 0.59 1.28 8.38
C VAL A 58 0.95 1.38 9.86
N ARG A 59 1.87 0.54 10.33
CA ARG A 59 2.43 0.63 11.70
C ARG A 59 3.12 1.98 11.94
N ASN A 60 3.92 2.44 10.98
CA ASN A 60 4.56 3.75 11.05
C ASN A 60 3.55 4.90 11.10
N GLY A 61 2.37 4.74 10.51
CA GLY A 61 1.26 5.70 10.62
C GLY A 61 0.81 5.95 12.07
N MET A 62 0.85 4.93 12.93
CA MET A 62 0.59 5.10 14.37
C MET A 62 1.68 5.94 15.03
N TYR A 63 2.96 5.61 14.81
CA TYR A 63 4.09 6.34 15.41
C TYR A 63 4.15 7.79 14.96
N ILE A 64 3.92 8.07 13.68
CA ILE A 64 3.90 9.44 13.15
C ILE A 64 2.76 10.24 13.76
N ARG A 65 1.57 9.66 13.93
CA ARG A 65 0.45 10.35 14.60
C ARG A 65 0.76 10.64 16.07
N MET A 66 1.36 9.69 16.79
CA MET A 66 1.79 9.91 18.18
C MET A 66 2.82 11.05 18.26
N ALA A 67 3.84 11.04 17.40
CA ALA A 67 4.86 12.07 17.34
C ALA A 67 4.27 13.44 16.99
N LEU A 68 3.37 13.49 16.00
CA LEU A 68 2.69 14.72 15.61
C LEU A 68 1.85 15.30 16.75
N LEU A 69 1.08 14.46 17.45
CA LEU A 69 0.29 14.87 18.61
C LEU A 69 1.19 15.36 19.75
N ALA A 70 2.30 14.66 20.04
CA ALA A 70 3.26 15.10 21.03
C ALA A 70 3.85 16.48 20.67
N ALA A 71 4.22 16.70 19.41
CA ALA A 71 4.76 17.97 18.94
C ALA A 71 3.75 19.12 19.06
N VAL A 72 2.49 18.91 18.64
CA VAL A 72 1.44 19.93 18.70
C VAL A 72 1.03 20.25 20.14
N LEU A 73 1.10 19.28 21.05
CA LEU A 73 0.74 19.44 22.46
C LEU A 73 1.92 19.88 23.36
N GLY A 74 3.10 20.16 22.78
CA GLY A 74 4.29 20.60 23.53
C GLY A 74 4.91 19.53 24.44
N ARG A 75 4.81 18.26 24.03
CA ARG A 75 5.33 17.08 24.75
C ARG A 75 6.41 16.31 23.97
N ALA A 76 6.97 16.95 22.94
CA ALA A 76 8.05 16.39 22.13
C ALA A 76 9.41 16.55 22.81
#